data_AF-A0A967JZ92-F1
#
_entry.id   AF-A0A967JZ92-F1
#
_cell.length_a   1.000
_cell.length_b   1.000
_cell.length_c   1.000
_cell.angle_alpha   90.00
_cell.angle_beta   90.00
_cell.angle_gamma   90.00
#
_symmetry.space_group_name_H-M   'P 1'
#
loop_
_entity.id
_entity.type
_entity.pdbx_description
1 polymer ?
#
loop_
_entity_poly.entity_id
_entity_poly.type
_entity_poly.pdbx_seq_one_letter_code
_entity_poly.pdbx_strand_id
1 'polypeptide(L)'
;LREYPGGPLRTPYDATAHTLPLLMGVEAVALDELPDVALTAPIDAPDFEKRVAGLSGAERPRVAIYEPWIPSMDAGWTRWIFDEYGIEFERLRDADVRAGDLRDRFDAIVLPDMSPRVMIEGHEEGTMPSRYVGGLGAAGVRGLEEFVRAGGTLIAFNRSSSLPIDEF
;
A
#
# COMPACT_ATOMS: atom_id res chain seq x y z
N LEU A 1 -24.73 -19.12 -1.67
CA LEU A 1 -23.61 -19.50 -0.79
C LEU A 1 -23.99 -20.80 -0.08
N ARG A 2 -23.17 -21.86 -0.16
CA ARG A 2 -23.35 -23.06 0.69
C ARG A 2 -22.92 -22.71 2.11
N GLU A 3 -23.82 -22.88 3.08
CA GLU A 3 -23.51 -22.70 4.50
C GLU A 3 -22.57 -23.81 4.98
N TYR A 4 -21.54 -23.44 5.75
CA TYR A 4 -20.53 -24.36 6.28
C TYR A 4 -21.02 -24.95 7.61
N PRO A 5 -21.08 -26.28 7.78
CA PRO A 5 -21.43 -26.87 9.07
C PRO A 5 -20.25 -26.71 10.05
N GLY A 6 -20.40 -25.91 11.10
CA GLY A 6 -19.46 -25.90 12.24
C GLY A 6 -18.92 -24.57 12.75
N GLY A 7 -19.47 -23.41 12.35
CA GLY A 7 -19.07 -22.10 12.89
C GLY A 7 -18.50 -21.16 11.82
N PRO A 8 -18.14 -19.92 12.18
CA PRO A 8 -18.05 -18.82 11.24
C PRO A 8 -17.08 -19.15 10.10
N LEU A 9 -17.48 -18.79 8.88
CA LEU A 9 -16.68 -18.96 7.67
C LEU A 9 -15.27 -18.40 7.92
N ARG A 10 -14.26 -19.27 7.83
CA ARG A 10 -12.88 -18.79 7.62
C ARG A 10 -12.87 -18.17 6.24
N THR A 11 -12.79 -16.84 6.18
CA THR A 11 -12.65 -16.12 4.92
C THR A 11 -11.41 -16.65 4.21
N PRO A 12 -11.54 -17.29 3.03
CA PRO A 12 -10.38 -17.54 2.20
C PRO A 12 -9.72 -16.20 1.90
N TYR A 13 -8.39 -16.18 1.85
CA TYR A 13 -7.61 -14.98 1.54
C TYR A 13 -7.96 -14.38 0.15
N ASP A 14 -8.66 -15.16 -0.70
CA ASP A 14 -8.99 -14.82 -2.07
C ASP A 14 -10.48 -15.05 -2.38
N ALA A 15 -11.35 -14.17 -1.87
CA ALA A 15 -12.79 -14.21 -2.13
C ALA A 15 -13.22 -13.29 -3.31
N THR A 16 -12.29 -12.53 -3.90
CA THR A 16 -12.57 -11.54 -4.96
C THR A 16 -13.02 -12.21 -6.26
N ALA A 17 -12.50 -13.39 -6.59
CA ALA A 17 -12.89 -14.09 -7.81
C ALA A 17 -14.38 -14.47 -7.85
N HIS A 18 -15.03 -14.67 -6.70
CA HIS A 18 -16.43 -15.10 -6.64
C HIS A 18 -17.46 -13.99 -6.93
N THR A 19 -17.05 -12.72 -6.94
CA THR A 19 -17.96 -11.58 -7.16
C THR A 19 -17.63 -10.78 -8.42
N LEU A 20 -16.55 -11.11 -9.14
CA LEU A 20 -16.19 -10.43 -10.39
C LEU A 20 -17.36 -10.33 -11.40
N PRO A 21 -18.18 -11.39 -11.61
CA PRO A 21 -19.32 -11.29 -12.51
C PRO A 21 -20.34 -10.23 -12.04
N LEU A 22 -20.61 -10.20 -10.74
CA LEU A 22 -21.52 -9.22 -10.14
C LEU A 22 -20.96 -7.79 -10.18
N LEU A 23 -19.65 -7.61 -9.96
CA LEU A 23 -19.00 -6.31 -9.99
C LEU A 23 -18.93 -5.71 -11.40
N MET A 24 -18.67 -6.55 -12.39
CA MET A 24 -18.56 -6.13 -13.79
C MET A 24 -19.92 -6.13 -14.52
N GLY A 25 -20.99 -6.60 -13.86
CA GLY A 25 -22.32 -6.71 -14.47
C GLY A 25 -22.38 -7.76 -15.58
N VAL A 26 -21.57 -8.83 -15.48
CA VAL A 26 -21.54 -9.93 -16.45
C VAL A 26 -22.15 -11.20 -15.86
N GLU A 27 -22.87 -11.95 -16.69
CA GLU A 27 -23.38 -13.27 -16.32
C GLU A 27 -22.25 -14.30 -16.45
N ALA A 28 -22.00 -15.06 -15.38
CA ALA A 28 -21.06 -16.16 -15.40
C ALA A 28 -21.80 -17.49 -15.45
N VAL A 29 -21.54 -18.26 -16.51
CA VAL A 29 -22.05 -19.62 -16.68
C VAL A 29 -20.90 -20.59 -16.39
N ALA A 30 -21.09 -21.45 -15.39
CA ALA A 30 -20.13 -22.51 -15.10
C ALA A 30 -20.19 -23.59 -16.18
N LEU A 31 -19.03 -24.03 -16.66
CA LEU A 31 -18.91 -25.13 -17.60
C LEU A 31 -18.19 -26.29 -16.90
N ASP A 32 -18.78 -27.49 -16.98
CA ASP A 32 -18.18 -28.72 -16.43
C ASP A 32 -17.06 -29.27 -17.33
N GLU A 33 -17.08 -28.90 -18.61
CA GLU A 33 -16.09 -29.28 -19.60
C GLU A 33 -15.68 -28.04 -20.43
N LEU A 34 -14.39 -27.93 -20.76
CA LEU A 34 -13.91 -26.83 -21.59
C LEU A 34 -14.45 -26.98 -23.01
N PRO A 35 -15.05 -25.93 -23.59
CA PRO A 35 -15.55 -26.00 -24.95
C PRO A 35 -14.36 -26.07 -25.93
N ASP A 36 -14.49 -26.91 -26.94
CA ASP A 36 -13.47 -27.05 -27.99
C ASP A 36 -13.58 -25.87 -28.97
N VAL A 37 -12.91 -24.77 -28.63
CA VAL A 37 -12.92 -23.53 -29.40
C VAL A 37 -11.52 -23.28 -29.94
N ALA A 38 -11.43 -23.05 -31.26
CA ALA A 38 -10.20 -22.63 -31.88
C ALA A 38 -9.76 -21.29 -31.26
N LEU A 39 -8.61 -21.29 -30.57
CA LEU A 39 -8.00 -20.07 -30.07
C LEU A 39 -7.56 -19.20 -31.25
N THR A 40 -7.71 -17.89 -31.11
CA THR A 40 -7.05 -16.94 -32.02
C THR A 40 -5.53 -17.03 -31.84
N ALA A 41 -4.78 -16.40 -32.75
CA ALA A 41 -3.39 -16.10 -32.47
C ALA A 41 -3.27 -15.35 -31.12
N PRO A 42 -2.15 -15.50 -30.39
CA PRO A 42 -1.88 -14.70 -29.20
C PRO A 42 -2.03 -13.22 -29.52
N ILE A 43 -2.73 -12.49 -28.65
CA ILE A 43 -2.80 -11.03 -28.73
C ILE A 43 -1.48 -10.52 -28.15
N ASP A 44 -0.71 -9.78 -28.95
CA ASP A 44 0.49 -9.13 -28.46
C ASP A 44 0.13 -8.15 -27.34
N ALA A 45 0.94 -8.13 -26.28
CA ALA A 45 0.76 -7.16 -25.22
C ALA A 45 0.95 -5.75 -25.81
N PRO A 46 0.01 -4.81 -25.58
CA PRO A 46 0.20 -3.44 -26.01
C PRO A 46 1.46 -2.85 -25.36
N ASP A 47 2.24 -2.12 -26.15
CA ASP A 47 3.35 -1.33 -25.62
C ASP A 47 2.79 -0.10 -24.89
N PHE A 48 3.18 0.05 -23.63
CA PHE A 48 2.85 1.21 -22.82
C PHE A 48 4.10 2.02 -22.53
N GLU A 49 4.02 3.34 -22.72
CA GLU A 49 5.05 4.23 -22.18
C GLU A 49 4.89 4.28 -20.65
N LYS A 50 5.81 3.63 -19.94
CA LYS A 50 5.84 3.58 -18.47
C LYS A 50 6.47 4.85 -17.90
N ARG A 51 5.86 6.00 -18.20
CA ARG A 51 6.20 7.29 -17.61
C ARG A 51 4.95 8.04 -17.25
N VAL A 52 5.00 8.71 -16.11
CA VAL A 52 3.92 9.58 -15.67
C VAL A 52 4.40 11.02 -15.69
N ALA A 53 3.76 11.85 -16.53
CA ALA A 53 4.07 13.27 -16.61
C ALA A 53 3.95 13.94 -15.24
N GLY A 54 4.96 14.72 -14.85
CA GLY A 54 5.02 15.41 -13.56
C GLY A 54 5.45 14.55 -12.37
N LEU A 55 5.56 13.22 -12.50
CA LEU A 55 6.07 12.33 -11.45
C LEU A 55 7.45 11.72 -11.80
N SER A 56 7.91 11.93 -13.03
CA SER A 56 9.20 11.45 -13.52
C SER A 56 10.02 12.62 -14.10
N GLY A 57 11.35 12.53 -14.05
CA GLY A 57 12.25 13.55 -14.61
C GLY A 57 12.73 14.60 -13.59
N ALA A 58 13.20 15.76 -14.06
CA ALA A 58 13.89 16.76 -13.25
C ALA A 58 12.97 17.59 -12.33
N GLU A 59 11.70 17.76 -12.72
CA GLU A 59 10.69 18.52 -11.95
C GLU A 59 9.84 17.61 -11.05
N ARG A 60 10.29 16.36 -10.82
CA ARG A 60 9.55 15.38 -10.01
C ARG A 60 9.45 15.83 -8.54
N PRO A 61 8.34 15.54 -7.85
CA PRO A 61 8.25 15.70 -6.41
C PRO A 61 9.19 14.72 -5.70
N ARG A 62 9.67 15.11 -4.52
CA ARG A 62 10.44 14.22 -3.64
C ARG A 62 9.47 13.36 -2.85
N VAL A 63 9.32 12.11 -3.25
CA VAL A 63 8.34 11.19 -2.64
C VAL A 63 9.01 10.23 -1.68
N ALA A 64 8.38 10.01 -0.53
CA ALA A 64 8.75 8.96 0.41
C ALA A 64 7.63 7.92 0.52
N ILE A 65 8.00 6.64 0.63
CA ILE A 65 7.09 5.55 0.98
C ILE A 65 7.46 5.08 2.39
N TYR A 66 6.52 5.19 3.31
CA TYR A 66 6.70 4.75 4.70
C TYR A 66 6.77 3.22 4.78
N GLU A 67 7.85 2.71 5.36
CA GLU A 67 8.10 1.27 5.49
C GLU A 67 8.61 0.98 6.91
N PRO A 68 7.73 0.62 7.87
CA PRO A 68 8.17 0.17 9.18
C PRO A 68 8.86 -1.20 9.06
N TRP A 69 9.42 -1.69 10.16
CA TRP A 69 10.03 -3.03 10.19
C TRP A 69 9.02 -4.16 10.04
N ILE A 70 7.73 -3.89 10.33
CA ILE A 70 6.64 -4.83 10.06
C ILE A 70 6.34 -4.83 8.55
N PRO A 71 6.40 -5.99 7.88
CA PRO A 71 6.21 -6.07 6.45
C PRO A 71 4.79 -5.67 6.03
N SER A 72 4.68 -4.94 4.92
CA SER A 72 3.43 -4.63 4.25
C SER A 72 3.49 -5.07 2.79
N MET A 73 2.52 -5.88 2.38
CA MET A 73 2.39 -6.31 0.98
C MET A 73 2.03 -5.12 0.08
N ASP A 74 1.17 -4.23 0.57
CA ASP A 74 0.75 -3.01 -0.12
C ASP A 74 1.93 -2.06 -0.38
N ALA A 75 2.84 -1.92 0.60
CA ALA A 75 4.09 -1.17 0.41
C ALA A 75 4.95 -1.77 -0.72
N GLY A 76 5.02 -3.10 -0.80
CA GLY A 76 5.73 -3.82 -1.85
C GLY A 76 5.16 -3.55 -3.25
N TRP A 77 3.84 -3.66 -3.39
CA TRP A 77 3.15 -3.36 -4.67
C TRP A 77 3.29 -1.91 -5.09
N THR A 78 3.17 -0.98 -4.14
CA THR A 78 3.34 0.45 -4.41
C THR A 78 4.74 0.75 -4.93
N ARG A 79 5.79 0.21 -4.26
CA ARG A 79 7.17 0.35 -4.73
C ARG A 79 7.38 -0.25 -6.12
N TRP A 80 6.84 -1.44 -6.36
CA TRP A 80 6.93 -2.08 -7.67
C TRP A 80 6.31 -1.21 -8.78
N ILE A 81 5.14 -0.60 -8.54
CA ILE A 81 4.54 0.36 -9.48
C ILE A 81 5.45 1.58 -9.68
N PHE A 82 6.02 2.13 -8.61
CA PHE A 82 6.91 3.29 -8.73
C PHE A 82 8.16 2.97 -9.55
N ASP A 83 8.78 1.81 -9.31
CA ASP A 83 9.93 1.32 -10.07
C ASP A 83 9.57 1.12 -11.54
N GLU A 84 8.43 0.48 -11.80
CA GLU A 84 7.95 0.17 -13.14
C GLU A 84 7.67 1.42 -13.98
N TYR A 85 7.15 2.49 -13.34
CA TYR A 85 6.82 3.77 -13.99
C TYR A 85 7.91 4.84 -13.86
N GLY A 86 9.09 4.49 -13.33
CA GLY A 86 10.21 5.42 -13.17
C GLY A 86 9.90 6.63 -12.28
N ILE A 87 9.10 6.42 -11.24
CA ILE A 87 8.84 7.40 -10.19
C ILE A 87 9.86 7.16 -9.09
N GLU A 88 10.76 8.13 -8.88
CA GLU A 88 11.75 8.01 -7.83
C GLU A 88 11.13 8.21 -6.45
N PHE A 89 11.55 7.39 -5.48
CA PHE A 89 11.10 7.50 -4.09
C PHE A 89 12.22 7.10 -3.13
N GLU A 90 12.09 7.57 -1.89
CA GLU A 90 12.89 7.10 -0.76
C GLU A 90 12.05 6.22 0.18
N ARG A 91 12.67 5.22 0.79
CA ARG A 91 12.05 4.45 1.87
C ARG A 91 12.18 5.23 3.17
N LEU A 92 11.06 5.55 3.78
CA LEU A 92 10.99 6.32 5.02
C LEU A 92 10.80 5.36 6.20
N ARG A 93 11.78 5.26 7.10
CA ARG A 93 11.72 4.39 8.28
C ARG A 93 11.21 5.12 9.52
N ASP A 94 10.80 4.36 10.54
CA ASP A 94 10.36 4.89 11.83
C ASP A 94 11.33 5.91 12.45
N ALA A 95 12.63 5.66 12.32
CA ALA A 95 13.67 6.54 12.85
C ALA A 95 13.75 7.88 12.08
N ASP A 96 13.56 7.86 10.77
CA ASP A 96 13.53 9.07 9.93
C ASP A 96 12.33 9.94 10.29
N VAL A 97 11.16 9.34 10.45
CA VAL A 97 9.93 10.07 10.81
C VAL A 97 10.07 10.72 12.18
N ARG A 98 10.62 9.99 13.15
CA ARG A 98 10.87 10.51 14.51
C ARG A 98 11.95 11.59 14.55
N ALA A 99 12.88 11.60 13.60
CA ALA A 99 13.92 12.62 13.52
C ALA A 99 13.38 13.98 13.06
N GLY A 100 12.25 14.01 12.33
CA GLY A 100 11.61 15.24 11.87
C GLY A 100 12.19 15.78 10.56
N ASP A 101 12.03 17.09 10.32
CA ASP A 101 12.48 17.81 9.12
C ASP A 101 12.00 17.17 7.80
N LEU A 102 10.83 16.54 7.85
CA LEU A 102 10.28 15.76 6.74
C LEU A 102 9.97 16.62 5.52
N ARG A 103 9.53 17.86 5.72
CA ARG A 103 9.16 18.77 4.63
C ARG A 103 10.38 19.23 3.82
N ASP A 104 11.53 19.34 4.50
CA ASP A 104 12.78 19.72 3.86
C ASP A 104 13.32 18.61 2.97
N ARG A 105 12.90 17.36 3.20
CA ARG A 105 13.32 16.18 2.43
C ARG A 105 12.28 15.76 1.40
N PHE A 106 11.00 15.87 1.72
CA PHE A 106 9.90 15.30 0.95
C PHE A 106 8.82 16.33 0.65
N ASP A 107 8.19 16.18 -0.50
CA ASP A 107 6.99 16.91 -0.91
C ASP A 107 5.74 16.06 -0.66
N ALA A 108 5.86 14.73 -0.80
CA ALA A 108 4.79 13.78 -0.51
C ALA A 108 5.30 12.55 0.27
N ILE A 109 4.48 12.08 1.21
CA ILE A 109 4.71 10.83 1.95
C ILE A 109 3.51 9.92 1.73
N VAL A 110 3.77 8.70 1.26
CA VAL A 110 2.78 7.63 1.12
C VAL A 110 2.81 6.75 2.36
N LEU A 111 1.66 6.56 2.98
CA LEU A 111 1.40 5.60 4.04
C LEU A 111 0.67 4.40 3.42
N PRO A 112 1.34 3.25 3.27
CA PRO A 112 0.72 2.02 2.77
C PRO A 112 -0.40 1.53 3.70
N ASP A 113 -1.26 0.63 3.21
CA ASP A 113 -2.33 0.04 4.02
C ASP A 113 -1.76 -0.71 5.23
N MET A 114 -1.94 -0.11 6.39
CA MET A 114 -1.53 -0.61 7.70
C MET A 114 -2.39 0.05 8.78
N SER A 115 -2.70 -0.65 9.86
CA SER A 115 -3.44 -0.03 10.96
C SER A 115 -2.57 0.98 11.73
N PRO A 116 -3.15 2.09 12.24
CA PRO A 116 -2.42 3.10 13.00
C PRO A 116 -1.66 2.49 14.18
N ARG A 117 -2.29 1.55 14.89
CA ARG A 117 -1.68 0.81 16.01
C ARG A 117 -0.35 0.15 15.61
N VAL A 118 -0.33 -0.57 14.49
CA VAL A 118 0.89 -1.26 14.01
C VAL A 118 1.95 -0.24 13.59
N MET A 119 1.56 0.87 12.97
CA MET A 119 2.49 1.94 12.60
C MET A 119 3.11 2.62 13.83
N ILE A 120 2.31 2.85 14.87
CA ILE A 120 2.74 3.54 16.10
C ILE A 120 3.59 2.61 16.97
N GLU A 121 3.13 1.39 17.20
CA GLU A 121 3.75 0.45 18.15
C GLU A 121 4.91 -0.34 17.51
N GLY A 122 4.78 -0.73 16.24
CA GLY A 122 5.74 -1.59 15.56
C GLY A 122 5.87 -2.98 16.20
N HIS A 123 7.05 -3.59 16.09
CA HIS A 123 7.35 -4.85 16.78
C HIS A 123 7.52 -4.61 18.28
N GLU A 124 6.95 -5.49 19.11
CA GLU A 124 7.10 -5.45 20.57
C GLU A 124 8.53 -5.80 21.01
N GLU A 125 8.96 -5.22 22.13
CA GLU A 125 10.24 -5.55 22.76
C GLU A 125 10.35 -7.05 23.07
N GLY A 126 11.52 -7.63 22.77
CA GLY A 126 11.78 -9.05 22.97
C GLY A 126 11.28 -9.97 21.85
N THR A 127 10.50 -9.48 20.89
CA THR A 127 10.05 -10.29 19.74
C THR A 127 11.03 -10.30 18.56
N MET A 128 11.84 -9.23 18.44
CA MET A 128 12.82 -9.02 17.37
C MET A 128 14.10 -8.39 17.95
N PRO A 129 15.26 -8.47 17.24
CA PRO A 129 16.45 -7.69 17.59
C PRO A 129 16.11 -6.20 17.75
N SER A 130 16.74 -5.53 18.72
CA SER A 130 16.40 -4.15 19.14
C SER A 130 16.32 -3.12 18.00
N ARG A 131 17.14 -3.28 16.96
CA ARG A 131 17.13 -2.41 15.78
C ARG A 131 15.84 -2.48 14.93
N TYR A 132 15.01 -3.50 15.14
CA TYR A 132 13.77 -3.75 14.40
C TYR A 132 12.51 -3.59 15.26
N VAL A 133 12.68 -3.15 16.51
CA VAL A 133 11.61 -3.00 17.50
C VAL A 133 11.13 -1.54 17.53
N GLY A 134 9.85 -1.36 17.86
CA GLY A 134 9.19 -0.06 17.90
C GLY A 134 8.66 0.41 16.54
N GLY A 135 7.82 1.45 16.58
CA GLY A 135 7.27 2.11 15.41
C GLY A 135 7.48 3.62 15.47
N LEU A 136 6.52 4.38 14.94
CA LEU A 136 6.52 5.85 14.97
C LEU A 136 6.55 6.40 16.40
N GLY A 137 5.77 5.81 17.30
CA GLY A 137 5.45 6.39 18.60
C GLY A 137 4.85 7.81 18.48
N ALA A 138 4.66 8.47 19.62
CA ALA A 138 4.10 9.84 19.65
C ALA A 138 4.98 10.86 18.92
N ALA A 139 6.31 10.67 18.89
CA ALA A 139 7.22 11.56 18.19
C ALA A 139 7.04 11.46 16.67
N GLY A 140 6.91 10.26 16.11
CA GLY A 140 6.70 10.08 14.67
C GLY A 140 5.32 10.57 14.23
N VAL A 141 4.28 10.37 15.04
CA VAL A 141 2.94 10.91 14.76
C VAL A 141 2.97 12.43 14.67
N ARG A 142 3.59 13.11 15.65
CA ARG A 142 3.78 14.58 15.59
C ARG A 142 4.62 15.01 14.40
N GLY A 143 5.66 14.26 14.04
CA GLY A 143 6.47 14.56 12.84
C GLY A 143 5.65 14.53 11.55
N LEU A 144 4.73 13.57 11.41
CA LEU A 144 3.81 13.52 10.27
C LEU A 144 2.77 14.65 10.29
N GLU A 145 2.26 15.00 11.48
CA GLU A 145 1.34 16.13 11.65
C GLU A 145 2.03 17.45 11.24
N GLU A 146 3.25 17.70 11.74
CA GLU A 146 4.07 18.86 11.41
C GLU A 146 4.39 18.93 9.92
N PHE A 147 4.68 17.79 9.29
CA PHE A 147 4.88 17.70 7.84
C PHE A 147 3.65 18.20 7.06
N VAL A 148 2.45 17.75 7.45
CA VAL A 148 1.20 18.19 6.81
C VAL A 148 0.94 19.67 7.08
N ARG A 149 1.13 20.12 8.33
CA ARG A 149 0.95 21.54 8.70
C ARG A 149 1.93 22.47 7.98
N ALA A 150 3.13 21.98 7.63
CA ALA A 150 4.11 22.68 6.82
C ALA A 150 3.81 22.64 5.30
N GLY A 151 2.65 22.11 4.89
CA GLY A 151 2.22 22.04 3.50
C GLY A 151 2.73 20.82 2.73
N GLY A 152 3.22 19.80 3.43
CA GLY A 152 3.53 18.50 2.84
C GLY A 152 2.26 17.71 2.49
N THR A 153 2.33 16.85 1.48
CA THR A 153 1.19 16.00 1.09
C THR A 153 1.31 14.62 1.72
N LEU A 154 0.36 14.27 2.60
CA LEU A 154 0.28 12.92 3.17
C LEU A 154 -0.79 12.10 2.43
N ILE A 155 -0.39 10.98 1.85
CA ILE A 155 -1.24 10.09 1.08
C ILE A 155 -1.42 8.81 1.88
N ALA A 156 -2.60 8.59 2.45
CA ALA A 156 -2.88 7.42 3.29
C ALA A 156 -3.81 6.43 2.59
N PHE A 157 -3.40 5.17 2.51
CA PHE A 157 -4.18 4.09 1.92
C PHE A 157 -4.99 3.32 2.97
N ASN A 158 -6.27 3.11 2.68
CA ASN A 158 -7.18 2.25 3.42
C ASN A 158 -7.15 2.46 4.94
N ARG A 159 -6.55 1.55 5.71
CA ARG A 159 -6.55 1.63 7.19
C ARG A 159 -5.60 2.69 7.72
N SER A 160 -4.56 3.06 6.96
CA SER A 160 -3.62 4.10 7.40
C SER A 160 -4.28 5.47 7.43
N SER A 161 -5.38 5.67 6.71
CA SER A 161 -6.17 6.91 6.70
C SER A 161 -6.78 7.24 8.06
N SER A 162 -6.95 6.25 8.94
CA SER A 162 -7.38 6.49 10.33
C SER A 162 -6.33 7.24 11.15
N LEU A 163 -5.03 7.09 10.86
CA LEU A 163 -3.97 7.75 11.63
C LEU A 163 -4.13 9.29 11.64
N PRO A 164 -4.20 10.00 10.50
CA PRO A 164 -4.42 11.44 10.52
C PRO A 164 -5.82 11.85 10.99
N ILE A 165 -6.84 10.97 10.87
CA ILE A 165 -8.19 11.28 11.34
C ILE A 165 -8.25 11.30 12.86
N ASP A 166 -7.55 10.37 13.50
CA ASP A 166 -7.62 10.16 14.95
C ASP A 166 -6.59 11.01 15.71
N GLU A 167 -5.45 11.37 15.08
CA GLU A 167 -4.30 11.99 15.75
C GLU A 167 -4.00 13.45 15.38
N PHE A 168 -4.55 14.02 14.29
CA PHE A 168 -4.24 15.38 13.80
C PHE A 168 -5.38 16.38 14.08
#